data_AF-A0A1F8F371-F1
#
_entry.id   AF-A0A1F8F371-F1
#
_cell.length_a   1.000
_cell.length_b   1.000
_cell.length_c   1.000
_cell.angle_alpha   90.00
_cell.angle_beta   90.00
_cell.angle_gamma   90.00
#
_symmetry.space_group_name_H-M   'P 1'
#
loop_
_entity.id
_entity.type
_entity.pdbx_description
1 polymer ?
#
loop_
_entity_poly.entity_id
_entity_poly.type
_entity_poly.pdbx_seq_one_letter_code
_entity_poly.pdbx_strand_id
1 'polypeptide(L)'
;MSKRLEEIGSAIEKLEQLKHDPTFTEKMYAIEANFEFLNAIKTVPRYINWLLTKASKLDSAKLLELTDFPVPEWDIKMHKRLIEIERRDRPGLVKPIVDAVVDEFAKAGKDMIVADLGAGGMEVDRQVAIRSAKSSFAHKLTIVAFDKSATTREIARENLADISAEVEIVETGILTQTELESLRKKAIKKVLIIMATNDIFDLSTSFPEKYFDIVYHSLFKHHLDKREQEKFEGVILNVSKIAFEFDGYRSFFPHLLIQSAMAWSSPVFLNGTVFSMLRYKNKNDFSQNVKFFNNTAHYLHLK
;
A
#
# COMPACT_ATOMS: atom_id res chain seq x y z
N MET A 1 11.23 30.17 8.38
CA MET A 1 11.85 28.94 7.86
C MET A 1 10.83 28.31 6.90
N SER A 2 11.21 27.54 5.87
CA SER A 2 10.18 26.95 4.99
C SER A 2 9.52 25.78 5.71
N LYS A 3 8.19 25.61 5.58
CA LYS A 3 7.41 24.50 6.17
C LYS A 3 8.07 23.13 5.96
N ARG A 4 8.67 22.93 4.77
CA ARG A 4 9.40 21.71 4.43
C ARG A 4 10.65 21.48 5.30
N LEU A 5 11.42 22.53 5.58
CA LEU A 5 12.60 22.42 6.44
C LEU A 5 12.22 22.17 7.90
N GLU A 6 11.11 22.73 8.36
CA GLU A 6 10.53 22.45 9.69
C GLU A 6 10.11 20.98 9.80
N GLU A 7 9.44 20.43 8.78
CA GLU A 7 9.08 19.01 8.71
C GLU A 7 10.30 18.09 8.73
N ILE A 8 11.37 18.45 8.00
CA ILE A 8 12.64 17.71 8.06
C ILE A 8 13.26 17.77 9.46
N GLY A 9 13.26 18.95 10.10
CA GLY A 9 13.78 19.14 11.45
C GLY A 9 13.03 18.26 12.46
N SER A 10 11.70 18.31 12.45
CA SER A 10 10.87 17.48 13.33
C SER A 10 11.07 15.98 13.09
N ALA A 11 11.22 15.55 11.83
CA ALA A 11 11.49 14.14 11.55
C ALA A 11 12.86 13.69 12.08
N ILE A 12 13.89 14.55 11.94
CA ILE A 12 15.23 14.31 12.51
C ILE A 12 15.17 14.20 14.03
N GLU A 13 14.48 15.12 14.72
CA GLU A 13 14.34 15.10 16.17
C GLU A 13 13.70 13.80 16.68
N LYS A 14 12.66 13.31 16.00
CA LYS A 14 12.03 12.03 16.36
C LYS A 14 12.95 10.84 16.12
N LEU A 15 13.72 10.82 15.03
CA LEU A 15 14.71 9.76 14.79
C LEU A 15 15.80 9.75 15.86
N GLU A 16 16.22 10.93 16.33
CA GLU A 16 17.17 11.04 17.45
C GLU A 16 16.55 10.47 18.74
N GLN A 17 15.27 10.70 19.01
CA GLN A 17 14.60 10.06 20.15
C GLN A 17 14.59 8.53 20.02
N LEU A 18 14.24 8.01 18.83
CA LEU A 18 14.21 6.56 18.56
C LEU A 18 15.60 5.92 18.69
N LYS A 19 16.67 6.63 18.32
CA LYS A 19 18.06 6.17 18.46
C LYS A 19 18.46 5.88 19.91
N HIS A 20 17.86 6.59 20.87
CA HIS A 20 18.14 6.41 22.30
C HIS A 20 17.18 5.42 22.97
N ASP A 21 16.18 4.90 22.25
CA ASP A 21 15.24 3.91 22.76
C ASP A 21 15.80 2.48 22.55
N PRO A 22 16.04 1.71 23.62
CA PRO A 22 16.58 0.35 23.53
C PRO A 22 15.77 -0.59 22.65
N THR A 23 14.46 -0.37 22.52
CA THR A 23 13.57 -1.20 21.68
C THR A 23 13.87 -1.09 20.19
N PHE A 24 14.61 -0.06 19.76
CA PHE A 24 14.99 0.18 18.36
C PHE A 24 16.44 -0.17 18.03
N THR A 25 17.16 -0.85 18.93
CA THR A 25 18.57 -1.23 18.73
C THR A 25 18.79 -2.00 17.42
N GLU A 26 17.88 -2.91 17.07
CA GLU A 26 17.95 -3.70 15.82
C GLU A 26 17.64 -2.86 14.57
N LYS A 27 16.98 -1.71 14.74
CA LYS A 27 16.59 -0.78 13.68
C LYS A 27 17.59 0.37 13.49
N MET A 28 18.73 0.34 14.19
CA MET A 28 19.73 1.42 14.15
C MET A 28 20.24 1.72 12.74
N TYR A 29 20.45 0.69 11.91
CA TYR A 29 20.85 0.90 10.52
C TYR A 29 19.82 1.75 9.75
N ALA A 30 18.52 1.43 9.90
CA ALA A 30 17.46 2.16 9.22
C ALA A 30 17.32 3.59 9.74
N ILE A 31 17.49 3.80 11.05
CA ILE A 31 17.45 5.13 11.68
C ILE A 31 18.56 6.02 11.09
N GLU A 32 19.79 5.52 11.05
CA GLU A 32 20.93 6.26 10.49
C GLU A 32 20.75 6.54 8.98
N ALA A 33 20.26 5.57 8.22
CA ALA A 33 19.97 5.76 6.79
C ALA A 33 18.92 6.86 6.56
N ASN A 34 17.85 6.89 7.37
CA ASN A 34 16.84 7.94 7.34
C ASN A 34 17.41 9.30 7.76
N PHE A 35 18.27 9.34 8.77
CA PHE A 35 18.94 10.57 9.22
C PHE A 35 19.83 11.16 8.12
N GLU A 36 20.66 10.34 7.47
CA GLU A 36 21.48 10.76 6.33
C GLU A 36 20.62 11.29 5.18
N PHE A 37 19.54 10.58 4.84
CA PHE A 37 18.61 10.96 3.80
C PHE A 37 17.93 12.30 4.09
N LEU A 38 17.36 12.48 5.30
CA LEU A 38 16.69 13.72 5.69
C LEU A 38 17.63 14.93 5.64
N ASN A 39 18.89 14.74 6.01
CA ASN A 39 19.91 15.76 5.86
C ASN A 39 20.26 16.06 4.40
N ALA A 40 20.29 15.04 3.54
CA ALA A 40 20.54 15.21 2.11
C ALA A 40 19.41 15.98 1.40
N ILE A 41 18.15 15.70 1.73
CA ILE A 41 17.00 16.34 1.07
C ILE A 41 16.78 17.79 1.50
N LYS A 42 17.58 18.36 2.42
CA LYS A 42 17.51 19.80 2.76
C LYS A 42 17.71 20.72 1.55
N THR A 43 18.47 20.27 0.54
CA THR A 43 18.70 21.02 -0.71
C THR A 43 18.80 20.06 -1.90
N VAL A 44 18.42 20.49 -3.10
CA VAL A 44 18.51 19.67 -4.33
C VAL A 44 19.95 19.18 -4.60
N PRO A 45 21.01 20.01 -4.57
CA PRO A 45 22.36 19.52 -4.88
C PRO A 45 22.86 18.43 -3.92
N ARG A 46 22.58 18.58 -2.62
CA ARG A 46 22.93 17.55 -1.61
C ARG A 46 22.17 16.25 -1.85
N TYR A 47 20.90 16.34 -2.22
CA TYR A 47 20.09 15.18 -2.54
C TYR A 47 20.62 14.43 -3.77
N ILE A 48 20.93 15.15 -4.85
CA ILE A 48 21.52 14.55 -6.05
C ILE A 48 22.87 13.90 -5.72
N ASN A 49 23.73 14.56 -4.94
CA ASN A 49 24.99 13.97 -4.49
C ASN A 49 24.76 12.68 -3.67
N TRP A 50 23.79 12.68 -2.76
CA TRP A 50 23.44 11.50 -1.97
C TRP A 50 22.93 10.35 -2.84
N LEU A 51 22.07 10.63 -3.82
CA LEU A 51 21.60 9.63 -4.79
C LEU A 51 22.76 8.97 -5.54
N LEU A 52 23.73 9.77 -6.01
CA LEU A 52 24.85 9.28 -6.82
C LEU A 52 25.92 8.55 -6.00
N THR A 53 26.10 8.90 -4.71
CA THR A 53 27.26 8.44 -3.92
C THR A 53 26.92 7.48 -2.78
N LYS A 54 25.67 7.50 -2.30
CA LYS A 54 25.22 6.78 -1.09
C LYS A 54 24.07 5.82 -1.35
N ALA A 55 23.03 6.25 -2.07
CA ALA A 55 21.78 5.48 -2.20
C ALA A 55 21.98 4.03 -2.70
N SER A 56 22.84 3.82 -3.69
CA SER A 56 23.14 2.50 -4.26
C SER A 56 23.96 1.58 -3.34
N LYS A 57 24.55 2.12 -2.26
CA LYS A 57 25.37 1.38 -1.30
C LYS A 57 24.59 0.96 -0.06
N LEU A 58 23.33 1.36 0.06
CA LEU A 58 22.50 0.99 1.19
C LEU A 58 22.10 -0.49 1.08
N ASP A 59 22.21 -1.20 2.19
CA ASP A 59 21.64 -2.54 2.38
C ASP A 59 20.10 -2.43 2.41
N SER A 60 19.48 -2.75 1.27
CA SER A 60 18.04 -2.66 1.09
C SER A 60 17.23 -3.57 2.02
N ALA A 61 17.81 -4.66 2.53
CA ALA A 61 17.11 -5.57 3.44
C ALA A 61 16.97 -5.01 4.86
N LYS A 62 17.76 -3.98 5.20
CA LYS A 62 17.74 -3.31 6.50
C LYS A 62 17.14 -1.90 6.43
N LEU A 63 16.73 -1.44 5.26
CA LEU A 63 16.07 -0.16 5.11
C LEU A 63 14.63 -0.24 5.59
N LEU A 64 14.23 0.79 6.33
CA LEU A 64 12.84 1.05 6.70
C LEU A 64 12.46 2.45 6.23
N GLU A 65 11.24 2.59 5.75
CA GLU A 65 10.63 3.89 5.51
C GLU A 65 10.29 4.55 6.83
N LEU A 66 10.10 5.87 6.84
CA LEU A 66 9.64 6.58 8.04
C LEU A 66 8.32 5.98 8.55
N THR A 67 7.42 5.57 7.67
CA THR A 67 6.13 4.97 8.03
C THR A 67 6.23 3.58 8.65
N ASP A 68 7.37 2.89 8.55
CA ASP A 68 7.60 1.61 9.22
C ASP A 68 7.96 1.77 10.71
N PHE A 69 8.21 3.01 11.16
CA PHE A 69 8.39 3.34 12.58
C PHE A 69 7.05 3.71 13.22
N PRO A 70 6.87 3.49 14.54
CA PRO A 70 5.60 3.71 15.23
C PRO A 70 5.36 5.19 15.54
N VAL A 71 5.34 6.03 14.50
CA VAL A 71 5.10 7.47 14.58
C VAL A 71 3.88 7.79 13.71
N PRO A 72 2.66 7.87 14.31
CA PRO A 72 1.41 7.99 13.55
C PRO A 72 1.36 9.16 12.58
N GLU A 73 2.01 10.29 12.92
CA GLU A 73 2.05 11.47 12.07
C GLU A 73 2.71 11.21 10.71
N TRP A 74 3.74 10.36 10.66
CA TRP A 74 4.40 10.01 9.41
C TRP A 74 3.47 9.18 8.52
N ASP A 75 2.76 8.24 9.12
CA ASP A 75 1.77 7.40 8.45
C ASP A 75 0.63 8.24 7.83
N ILE A 76 0.08 9.18 8.62
CA ILE A 76 -0.95 10.12 8.16
C ILE A 76 -0.46 10.97 6.99
N LYS A 77 0.73 11.56 7.10
CA LYS A 77 1.31 12.43 6.06
C LYS A 77 1.59 11.66 4.77
N MET A 78 2.10 10.44 4.88
CA MET A 78 2.39 9.58 3.73
C MET A 78 1.09 9.19 3.02
N HIS A 79 0.13 8.61 3.73
CA HIS A 79 -1.10 8.11 3.14
C HIS A 79 -1.97 9.23 2.54
N LYS A 80 -2.09 10.39 3.20
CA LYS A 80 -2.82 11.55 2.61
C LYS A 80 -2.22 11.96 1.27
N ARG A 81 -0.89 11.98 1.17
CA ARG A 81 -0.21 12.31 -0.09
C ARG A 81 -0.30 11.19 -1.13
N LEU A 82 -0.26 9.94 -0.70
CA LEU A 82 -0.41 8.78 -1.59
C LEU A 82 -1.80 8.80 -2.25
N ILE A 83 -2.86 8.94 -1.46
CA ILE A 83 -4.25 9.05 -1.94
C ILE A 83 -4.39 10.19 -2.96
N GLU A 84 -3.83 11.38 -2.67
CA GLU A 84 -3.85 12.51 -3.61
C GLU A 84 -3.20 12.21 -4.98
N ILE A 85 -2.23 11.30 -5.03
CA ILE A 85 -1.54 10.90 -6.25
C ILE A 85 -2.30 9.76 -6.94
N GLU A 86 -2.78 8.78 -6.19
CA GLU A 86 -3.54 7.63 -6.67
C GLU A 86 -4.88 8.02 -7.30
N ARG A 87 -5.50 9.10 -6.80
CA ARG A 87 -6.71 9.70 -7.38
C ARG A 87 -6.51 10.32 -8.76
N ARG A 88 -5.27 10.59 -9.18
CA ARG A 88 -5.01 11.28 -10.45
C ARG A 88 -5.06 10.31 -11.63
N ASP A 89 -5.79 10.71 -12.67
CA ASP A 89 -5.84 9.96 -13.94
C ASP A 89 -4.47 9.77 -14.59
N ARG A 90 -3.55 10.73 -14.38
CA ARG A 90 -2.18 10.67 -14.88
C ARG A 90 -1.18 10.81 -13.72
N PRO A 91 -0.23 9.87 -13.57
CA PRO A 91 0.04 8.74 -14.45
C PRO A 91 -0.95 7.56 -14.31
N GLY A 92 -1.93 7.65 -13.41
CA GLY A 92 -2.85 6.57 -13.11
C GLY A 92 -2.15 5.47 -12.33
N LEU A 93 -1.58 5.81 -11.17
CA LEU A 93 -0.68 4.95 -10.39
C LEU A 93 -1.30 3.57 -10.11
N VAL A 94 -2.47 3.55 -9.48
CA VAL A 94 -3.20 2.32 -9.11
C VAL A 94 -4.17 1.85 -10.19
N LYS A 95 -4.29 2.58 -11.31
CA LYS A 95 -5.21 2.21 -12.39
C LYS A 95 -5.03 0.76 -12.86
N PRO A 96 -3.80 0.21 -12.99
CA PRO A 96 -3.62 -1.19 -13.39
C PRO A 96 -4.32 -2.22 -12.50
N ILE A 97 -4.19 -2.10 -11.18
CA ILE A 97 -4.81 -3.05 -10.25
C ILE A 97 -6.33 -2.82 -10.16
N VAL A 98 -6.78 -1.56 -10.19
CA VAL A 98 -8.21 -1.23 -10.24
C VAL A 98 -8.86 -1.80 -11.49
N ASP A 99 -8.22 -1.64 -12.67
CA ASP A 99 -8.70 -2.22 -13.93
C ASP A 99 -8.78 -3.74 -13.83
N ALA A 100 -7.74 -4.40 -13.33
CA ALA A 100 -7.69 -5.85 -13.22
C ALA A 100 -8.83 -6.41 -12.35
N VAL A 101 -9.07 -5.83 -11.16
CA VAL A 101 -10.14 -6.28 -10.26
C VAL A 101 -11.53 -6.02 -10.87
N VAL A 102 -11.76 -4.84 -11.45
CA VAL A 102 -13.06 -4.49 -12.06
C VAL A 102 -13.33 -5.34 -13.30
N ASP A 103 -12.32 -5.61 -14.12
CA ASP A 103 -12.46 -6.42 -15.33
C ASP A 103 -12.76 -7.88 -14.98
N GLU A 104 -12.11 -8.45 -13.97
CA GLU A 104 -12.44 -9.80 -13.50
C GLU A 104 -13.85 -9.87 -12.90
N PHE A 105 -14.27 -8.84 -12.16
CA PHE A 105 -15.66 -8.75 -11.69
C PHE A 105 -16.68 -8.70 -12.83
N ALA A 106 -16.39 -7.91 -13.87
CA ALA A 106 -17.24 -7.80 -15.05
C ALA A 106 -17.36 -9.15 -15.79
N LYS A 107 -16.24 -9.87 -15.95
CA LYS A 107 -16.20 -11.16 -16.66
C LYS A 107 -16.88 -12.29 -15.90
N ALA A 108 -16.80 -12.29 -14.57
CA ALA A 108 -17.28 -13.41 -13.76
C ALA A 108 -18.79 -13.64 -13.87
N GLY A 109 -19.57 -12.58 -14.12
CA GLY A 109 -21.03 -12.70 -14.30
C GLY A 109 -21.75 -13.30 -13.09
N LYS A 110 -21.24 -13.03 -11.88
CA LYS A 110 -21.79 -13.52 -10.60
C LYS A 110 -21.40 -12.59 -9.46
N ASP A 111 -22.05 -12.75 -8.31
CA ASP A 111 -21.64 -12.04 -7.09
C ASP A 111 -20.23 -12.47 -6.69
N MET A 112 -19.41 -11.50 -6.25
CA MET A 112 -18.01 -11.77 -5.91
C MET A 112 -17.63 -11.22 -4.54
N ILE A 113 -16.73 -11.95 -3.88
CA ILE A 113 -16.03 -11.48 -2.68
C ILE A 113 -14.57 -11.28 -3.04
N VAL A 114 -14.10 -10.05 -2.90
CA VAL A 114 -12.71 -9.67 -3.13
C VAL A 114 -12.10 -9.20 -1.82
N ALA A 115 -10.81 -9.45 -1.60
CA ALA A 115 -10.11 -9.00 -0.41
C ALA A 115 -8.84 -8.21 -0.75
N ASP A 116 -8.67 -7.06 -0.08
CA ASP A 116 -7.46 -6.25 -0.10
C ASP A 116 -6.63 -6.52 1.16
N LEU A 117 -5.37 -6.91 0.99
CA LEU A 117 -4.46 -7.20 2.11
C LEU A 117 -3.50 -6.04 2.32
N GLY A 118 -3.57 -5.41 3.50
CA GLY A 118 -2.81 -4.20 3.79
C GLY A 118 -3.43 -2.98 3.13
N ALA A 119 -4.73 -2.82 3.30
CA ALA A 119 -5.54 -1.88 2.51
C ALA A 119 -5.18 -0.39 2.72
N GLY A 120 -4.49 -0.05 3.82
CA GLY A 120 -3.96 1.30 4.04
C GLY A 120 -5.07 2.36 3.98
N GLY A 121 -4.92 3.33 3.08
CA GLY A 121 -5.89 4.39 2.84
C GLY A 121 -7.08 4.02 1.92
N MET A 122 -7.12 2.80 1.41
CA MET A 122 -8.22 2.23 0.61
C MET A 122 -8.57 2.97 -0.69
N GLU A 123 -7.63 3.67 -1.32
CA GLU A 123 -7.93 4.36 -2.59
C GLU A 123 -8.14 3.37 -3.75
N VAL A 124 -7.46 2.22 -3.74
CA VAL A 124 -7.71 1.12 -4.69
C VAL A 124 -9.16 0.64 -4.55
N ASP A 125 -9.57 0.28 -3.33
CA ASP A 125 -10.94 -0.20 -3.04
C ASP A 125 -11.98 0.84 -3.41
N ARG A 126 -11.73 2.11 -3.08
CA ARG A 126 -12.62 3.23 -3.40
C ARG A 126 -12.87 3.29 -4.91
N GLN A 127 -11.82 3.22 -5.74
CA GLN A 127 -11.97 3.27 -7.19
C GLN A 127 -12.66 2.02 -7.76
N VAL A 128 -12.34 0.82 -7.24
CA VAL A 128 -13.03 -0.43 -7.61
C VAL A 128 -14.51 -0.33 -7.27
N ALA A 129 -14.84 0.16 -6.08
CA ALA A 129 -16.19 0.29 -5.56
C ALA A 129 -17.03 1.27 -6.39
N ILE A 130 -16.53 2.49 -6.65
CA ILE A 130 -17.24 3.48 -7.47
C ILE A 130 -17.51 2.95 -8.88
N ARG A 131 -16.50 2.35 -9.53
CA ARG A 131 -16.65 1.81 -10.88
C ARG A 131 -17.65 0.67 -10.93
N SER A 132 -17.64 -0.19 -9.92
CA SER A 132 -18.57 -1.32 -9.80
C SER A 132 -20.00 -0.86 -9.47
N ALA A 133 -20.17 0.17 -8.64
CA ALA A 133 -21.47 0.73 -8.30
C ALA A 133 -22.12 1.43 -9.50
N LYS A 134 -21.33 2.14 -10.31
CA LYS A 134 -21.81 2.89 -11.50
C LYS A 134 -21.94 2.03 -12.76
N SER A 135 -21.46 0.79 -12.75
CA SER A 135 -21.58 -0.11 -13.89
C SER A 135 -22.99 -0.69 -14.03
N SER A 136 -23.32 -1.18 -15.23
CA SER A 136 -24.55 -1.91 -15.50
C SER A 136 -24.52 -3.38 -15.04
N PHE A 137 -23.49 -3.81 -14.29
CA PHE A 137 -23.39 -5.20 -13.84
C PHE A 137 -24.57 -5.53 -12.90
N ALA A 138 -25.22 -6.68 -13.09
CA ALA A 138 -26.36 -7.07 -12.27
C ALA A 138 -25.96 -7.62 -10.89
N HIS A 139 -24.70 -8.01 -10.73
CA HIS A 139 -24.20 -8.74 -9.58
C HIS A 139 -23.67 -7.81 -8.48
N LYS A 140 -23.64 -8.33 -7.25
CA LYS A 140 -23.11 -7.64 -6.08
C LYS A 140 -21.61 -7.86 -5.94
N LEU A 141 -20.91 -6.84 -5.45
CA LEU A 141 -19.49 -6.90 -5.08
C LEU A 141 -19.35 -6.70 -3.57
N THR A 142 -18.64 -7.60 -2.90
CA THR A 142 -18.19 -7.42 -1.52
C THR A 142 -16.69 -7.25 -1.52
N ILE A 143 -16.21 -6.11 -1.01
CA ILE A 143 -14.79 -5.82 -0.82
C ILE A 143 -14.49 -5.96 0.68
N VAL A 144 -13.53 -6.82 1.03
CA VAL A 144 -13.07 -7.01 2.40
C VAL A 144 -11.65 -6.45 2.51
N ALA A 145 -11.49 -5.32 3.16
CA ALA A 145 -10.22 -4.64 3.34
C ALA A 145 -9.64 -4.98 4.71
N PHE A 146 -8.48 -5.65 4.72
CA PHE A 146 -7.80 -6.05 5.94
C PHE A 146 -6.65 -5.08 6.27
N ASP A 147 -6.77 -4.42 7.42
CA ASP A 147 -5.68 -3.61 7.98
C ASP A 147 -5.78 -3.52 9.51
N LYS A 148 -4.70 -3.93 10.20
CA LYS A 148 -4.62 -3.89 11.66
C LYS A 148 -4.33 -2.49 12.22
N SER A 149 -3.77 -1.57 11.43
CA SER A 149 -3.43 -0.22 11.89
C SER A 149 -4.68 0.63 12.10
N ALA A 150 -4.85 1.12 13.33
CA ALA A 150 -5.95 2.05 13.63
C ALA A 150 -5.82 3.37 12.87
N THR A 151 -4.58 3.81 12.63
CA THR A 151 -4.29 5.05 11.91
C THR A 151 -4.73 4.95 10.44
N THR A 152 -4.38 3.87 9.75
CA THR A 152 -4.75 3.70 8.34
C THR A 152 -6.26 3.51 8.19
N ARG A 153 -6.92 2.80 9.09
CA ARG A 153 -8.40 2.69 9.10
C ARG A 153 -9.11 4.03 9.29
N GLU A 154 -8.58 4.93 10.12
CA GLU A 154 -9.12 6.30 10.22
C GLU A 154 -9.01 7.02 8.89
N ILE A 155 -7.85 6.93 8.24
CA ILE A 155 -7.61 7.55 6.93
C ILE A 155 -8.51 6.94 5.85
N ALA A 156 -8.71 5.62 5.88
CA ALA A 156 -9.63 4.93 4.98
C ALA A 156 -11.08 5.42 5.18
N ARG A 157 -11.53 5.60 6.43
CA ARG A 157 -12.85 6.17 6.72
C ARG A 157 -13.01 7.57 6.15
N GLU A 158 -12.02 8.45 6.37
CA GLU A 158 -11.98 9.78 5.75
C GLU A 158 -12.05 9.68 4.21
N ASN A 159 -11.29 8.75 3.62
CA ASN A 159 -11.19 8.58 2.17
C ASN A 159 -12.50 8.07 1.54
N LEU A 160 -13.21 7.16 2.21
CA LEU A 160 -14.44 6.53 1.71
C LEU A 160 -15.70 7.33 2.02
N ALA A 161 -15.64 8.34 2.90
CA ALA A 161 -16.80 9.11 3.33
C ALA A 161 -17.58 9.72 2.15
N ASP A 162 -16.87 10.12 1.09
CA ASP A 162 -17.45 10.79 -0.08
C ASP A 162 -18.20 9.84 -1.04
N ILE A 163 -18.07 8.52 -0.88
CA ILE A 163 -18.78 7.50 -1.68
C ILE A 163 -19.86 6.74 -0.91
N SER A 164 -20.11 7.16 0.34
CA SER A 164 -21.08 6.51 1.23
C SER A 164 -22.52 6.56 0.72
N ALA A 165 -22.83 7.41 -0.26
CA ALA A 165 -24.13 7.45 -0.93
C ALA A 165 -24.29 6.27 -1.90
N GLU A 166 -23.22 5.89 -2.60
CA GLU A 166 -23.20 4.88 -3.65
C GLU A 166 -22.95 3.46 -3.13
N VAL A 167 -22.24 3.32 -2.00
CA VAL A 167 -21.82 2.02 -1.47
C VAL A 167 -22.19 1.86 0.01
N GLU A 168 -22.21 0.64 0.50
CA GLU A 168 -22.39 0.32 1.91
C GLU A 168 -21.02 0.09 2.54
N ILE A 169 -20.75 0.70 3.69
CA ILE A 169 -19.45 0.63 4.37
C ILE A 169 -19.70 0.14 5.78
N VAL A 170 -19.00 -0.93 6.18
CA VAL A 170 -19.09 -1.53 7.52
C VAL A 170 -17.68 -1.65 8.10
N GLU A 171 -17.56 -1.34 9.39
CA GLU A 171 -16.35 -1.59 10.16
C GLU A 171 -16.60 -2.70 11.16
N THR A 172 -15.64 -3.61 11.28
CA THR A 172 -15.66 -4.67 12.28
C THR A 172 -14.26 -4.97 12.79
N GLY A 173 -14.17 -5.75 13.87
CA GLY A 173 -12.92 -6.26 14.40
C GLY A 173 -12.41 -7.45 13.59
N ILE A 174 -12.19 -8.57 14.28
CA ILE A 174 -11.80 -9.83 13.63
C ILE A 174 -13.02 -10.42 12.93
N LEU A 175 -13.02 -10.36 11.60
CA LEU A 175 -14.07 -10.86 10.74
C LEU A 175 -13.92 -12.37 10.54
N THR A 176 -15.04 -13.10 10.66
CA THR A 176 -15.12 -14.54 10.35
C THR A 176 -15.98 -14.78 9.11
N GLN A 177 -15.90 -15.97 8.51
CA GLN A 177 -16.80 -16.38 7.43
C GLN A 177 -18.28 -16.17 7.78
N THR A 178 -18.72 -16.61 8.96
CA THR A 178 -20.12 -16.51 9.39
C THR A 178 -20.59 -15.07 9.48
N GLU A 179 -19.76 -14.18 10.03
CA GLU A 179 -20.06 -12.76 10.14
C GLU A 179 -20.11 -12.10 8.76
N LEU A 180 -19.16 -12.41 7.89
CA LEU A 180 -19.12 -11.90 6.51
C LEU A 180 -20.39 -12.28 5.74
N GLU A 181 -20.82 -13.55 5.80
CA GLU A 181 -22.07 -13.97 5.14
C GLU A 181 -23.30 -13.28 5.75
N SER A 182 -23.29 -13.00 7.05
CA SER A 182 -24.36 -12.23 7.71
C SER A 182 -24.43 -10.79 7.20
N LEU A 183 -23.28 -10.12 7.09
CA LEU A 183 -23.18 -8.76 6.54
C LEU A 183 -23.63 -8.71 5.08
N ARG A 184 -23.18 -9.66 4.25
CA ARG A 184 -23.56 -9.76 2.84
C ARG A 184 -25.06 -9.94 2.63
N LYS A 185 -25.73 -10.73 3.48
CA LYS A 185 -27.19 -10.93 3.44
C LYS A 185 -27.97 -9.67 3.82
N LYS A 186 -27.43 -8.87 4.75
CA LYS A 186 -28.04 -7.60 5.18
C LYS A 186 -27.80 -6.47 4.19
N ALA A 187 -26.73 -6.56 3.40
CA ALA A 187 -26.33 -5.49 2.51
C ALA A 187 -27.38 -5.21 1.41
N ILE A 188 -27.83 -3.97 1.37
CA ILE A 188 -28.90 -3.52 0.47
C ILE A 188 -28.28 -3.03 -0.84
N LYS A 189 -27.13 -2.36 -0.76
CA LYS A 189 -26.48 -1.79 -1.94
C LYS A 189 -25.76 -2.85 -2.75
N LYS A 190 -25.49 -2.50 -4.02
CA LYS A 190 -24.77 -3.35 -4.96
C LYS A 190 -23.32 -3.61 -4.53
N VAL A 191 -22.69 -2.63 -3.88
CA VAL A 191 -21.31 -2.73 -3.39
C VAL A 191 -21.31 -2.58 -1.88
N LEU A 192 -20.69 -3.55 -1.20
CA LEU A 192 -20.41 -3.56 0.22
C LEU A 192 -18.89 -3.52 0.43
N ILE A 193 -18.42 -2.61 1.26
CA ILE A 193 -17.03 -2.52 1.73
C ILE A 193 -17.02 -2.88 3.22
N ILE A 194 -16.20 -3.83 3.62
CA ILE A 194 -15.99 -4.22 5.02
C ILE A 194 -14.55 -3.95 5.39
N MET A 195 -14.31 -3.06 6.34
CA MET A 195 -12.99 -2.83 6.93
C MET A 195 -12.86 -3.73 8.16
N ALA A 196 -11.89 -4.64 8.13
CA ALA A 196 -11.67 -5.65 9.16
C ALA A 196 -10.24 -5.57 9.72
N THR A 197 -10.08 -5.93 11.00
CA THR A 197 -8.81 -5.81 11.72
C THR A 197 -8.06 -7.14 11.85
N ASN A 198 -8.42 -8.16 11.06
CA ASN A 198 -7.73 -9.44 11.09
C ASN A 198 -6.22 -9.25 10.81
N ASP A 199 -5.39 -10.08 11.45
CA ASP A 199 -4.03 -10.25 10.98
C ASP A 199 -4.08 -10.99 9.63
N ILE A 200 -3.55 -10.34 8.58
CA ILE A 200 -3.50 -10.91 7.24
C ILE A 200 -2.75 -12.25 7.20
N PHE A 201 -1.83 -12.48 8.14
CA PHE A 201 -1.03 -13.70 8.18
C PHE A 201 -1.79 -14.90 8.78
N ASP A 202 -2.96 -14.66 9.39
CA ASP A 202 -3.76 -15.68 10.06
C ASP A 202 -5.14 -15.85 9.39
N LEU A 203 -5.34 -15.30 8.18
CA LEU A 203 -6.63 -15.36 7.48
C LEU A 203 -7.13 -16.80 7.23
N SER A 204 -6.23 -17.76 7.04
CA SER A 204 -6.58 -19.18 6.86
C SER A 204 -7.26 -19.80 8.09
N THR A 205 -7.22 -19.13 9.24
CA THR A 205 -7.95 -19.55 10.45
C THR A 205 -9.39 -19.03 10.47
N SER A 206 -9.66 -17.92 9.77
CA SER A 206 -10.94 -17.21 9.78
C SER A 206 -11.79 -17.52 8.54
N PHE A 207 -11.15 -17.93 7.45
CA PHE A 207 -11.78 -18.23 6.17
C PHE A 207 -11.28 -19.57 5.62
N PRO A 208 -12.15 -20.37 4.98
CA PRO A 208 -11.75 -21.62 4.36
C PRO A 208 -10.87 -21.38 3.13
N GLU A 209 -10.27 -22.46 2.62
CA GLU A 209 -9.46 -22.41 1.40
C GLU A 209 -10.27 -21.88 0.21
N LYS A 210 -9.64 -21.08 -0.64
CA LYS A 210 -10.23 -20.51 -1.87
C LYS A 210 -11.54 -19.75 -1.64
N TYR A 211 -11.73 -19.18 -0.45
CA TYR A 211 -12.95 -18.50 -0.09
C TYR A 211 -13.15 -17.20 -0.88
N PHE A 212 -12.11 -16.37 -0.99
CA PHE A 212 -12.15 -15.12 -1.76
C PHE A 212 -12.01 -15.41 -3.26
N ASP A 213 -12.88 -14.80 -4.07
CA ASP A 213 -12.78 -14.92 -5.53
C ASP A 213 -11.51 -14.21 -6.04
N ILE A 214 -11.18 -13.04 -5.47
CA ILE A 214 -9.94 -12.31 -5.76
C ILE A 214 -9.31 -11.91 -4.44
N VAL A 215 -8.01 -12.13 -4.31
CA VAL A 215 -7.20 -11.40 -3.32
C VAL A 215 -6.28 -10.45 -4.07
N TYR A 216 -6.17 -9.22 -3.59
CA TYR A 216 -5.20 -8.29 -4.13
C TYR A 216 -4.47 -7.56 -3.01
N HIS A 217 -3.32 -6.98 -3.37
CA HIS A 217 -2.59 -6.07 -2.52
C HIS A 217 -1.82 -5.09 -3.38
N SER A 218 -1.62 -3.88 -2.86
CA SER A 218 -0.96 -2.78 -3.57
C SER A 218 0.17 -2.21 -2.71
N LEU A 219 1.38 -2.10 -3.25
CA LEU A 219 2.52 -1.42 -2.62
C LEU A 219 2.79 -1.92 -1.18
N PHE A 220 2.63 -3.21 -0.94
CA PHE A 220 2.68 -3.78 0.42
C PHE A 220 3.88 -4.71 0.63
N LYS A 221 4.18 -5.56 -0.35
CA LYS A 221 5.06 -6.71 -0.16
C LYS A 221 6.51 -6.32 0.11
N HIS A 222 6.96 -5.17 -0.40
CA HIS A 222 8.28 -4.63 -0.10
C HIS A 222 8.50 -4.23 1.36
N HIS A 223 7.42 -4.04 2.14
CA HIS A 223 7.50 -3.79 3.58
C HIS A 223 7.90 -5.04 4.39
N LEU A 224 7.68 -6.23 3.82
CA LEU A 224 7.89 -7.51 4.49
C LEU A 224 9.32 -8.02 4.32
N ASP A 225 9.84 -8.68 5.36
CA ASP A 225 11.08 -9.45 5.24
C ASP A 225 10.89 -10.71 4.37
N LYS A 226 11.98 -11.42 4.07
CA LYS A 226 11.90 -12.60 3.19
C LYS A 226 10.96 -13.70 3.73
N ARG A 227 10.99 -13.95 5.04
CA ARG A 227 10.23 -15.01 5.70
C ARG A 227 8.75 -14.62 5.77
N GLU A 228 8.48 -13.36 6.05
CA GLU A 228 7.14 -12.76 5.99
C GLU A 228 6.58 -12.78 4.57
N GLN A 229 7.38 -12.46 3.55
CA GLN A 229 6.96 -12.58 2.14
C GLN A 229 6.57 -14.02 1.81
N GLU A 230 7.37 -15.01 2.18
CA GLU A 230 7.03 -16.43 1.97
C GLU A 230 5.74 -16.85 2.69
N LYS A 231 5.54 -16.41 3.95
CA LYS A 231 4.30 -16.65 4.70
C LYS A 231 3.11 -15.98 4.01
N PHE A 232 3.27 -14.72 3.59
CA PHE A 232 2.23 -13.92 2.94
C PHE A 232 1.77 -14.56 1.63
N GLU A 233 2.70 -15.03 0.80
CA GLU A 233 2.42 -15.78 -0.43
C GLU A 233 1.62 -17.06 -0.14
N GLY A 234 2.02 -17.80 0.90
CA GLY A 234 1.29 -19.00 1.34
C GLY A 234 -0.16 -18.69 1.72
N VAL A 235 -0.39 -17.58 2.44
CA VAL A 235 -1.75 -17.16 2.81
C VAL A 235 -2.56 -16.76 1.57
N ILE A 236 -2.01 -15.92 0.70
CA ILE A 236 -2.69 -15.50 -0.53
C ILE A 236 -3.12 -16.73 -1.34
N LEU A 237 -2.20 -17.66 -1.58
CA LEU A 237 -2.48 -18.87 -2.34
C LEU A 237 -3.51 -19.77 -1.64
N ASN A 238 -3.57 -19.78 -0.30
CA ASN A 238 -4.56 -20.55 0.42
C ASN A 238 -5.97 -19.96 0.32
N VAL A 239 -6.14 -18.66 0.56
CA VAL A 239 -7.48 -18.06 0.73
C VAL A 239 -8.10 -17.56 -0.59
N SER A 240 -7.33 -17.47 -1.67
CA SER A 240 -7.76 -16.86 -2.95
C SER A 240 -7.92 -17.86 -4.10
N LYS A 241 -8.93 -17.66 -4.95
CA LYS A 241 -9.05 -18.36 -6.25
C LYS A 241 -8.08 -17.81 -7.29
N ILE A 242 -7.97 -16.49 -7.37
CA ILE A 242 -6.94 -15.77 -8.12
C ILE A 242 -6.37 -14.64 -7.26
N ALA A 243 -5.12 -14.25 -7.53
CA ALA A 243 -4.52 -13.13 -6.82
C ALA A 243 -3.83 -12.10 -7.72
N PHE A 244 -3.97 -10.82 -7.37
CA PHE A 244 -3.26 -9.71 -8.01
C PHE A 244 -2.25 -9.10 -7.05
N GLU A 245 -0.98 -9.19 -7.41
CA GLU A 245 0.10 -8.47 -6.76
C GLU A 245 0.42 -7.22 -7.58
N PHE A 246 0.25 -6.04 -6.98
CA PHE A 246 0.71 -4.77 -7.55
C PHE A 246 1.79 -4.16 -6.66
N ASP A 247 3.00 -4.02 -7.18
CA ASP A 247 4.11 -3.42 -6.44
C ASP A 247 5.10 -2.72 -7.40
N GLY A 248 6.14 -2.10 -6.85
CA GLY A 248 7.18 -1.44 -7.62
C GLY A 248 8.36 -2.35 -7.99
N TYR A 249 9.11 -1.94 -9.02
CA TYR A 249 10.41 -2.53 -9.33
C TYR A 249 11.49 -1.45 -9.31
N ARG A 250 12.72 -1.85 -8.96
CA ARG A 250 13.85 -0.92 -8.81
C ARG A 250 14.18 -0.26 -10.15
N SER A 251 14.12 1.07 -10.19
CA SER A 251 14.50 1.88 -11.34
C SER A 251 15.04 3.25 -10.95
N PHE A 252 16.38 3.38 -10.96
CA PHE A 252 17.06 4.64 -10.62
C PHE A 252 16.83 5.75 -11.64
N PHE A 253 17.04 5.48 -12.93
CA PHE A 253 16.77 6.46 -14.00
C PHE A 253 15.83 5.84 -15.04
N PRO A 254 14.78 6.56 -15.49
CA PRO A 254 14.40 7.94 -15.09
C PRO A 254 13.47 8.02 -13.86
N HIS A 255 12.91 6.90 -13.40
CA HIS A 255 11.74 6.90 -12.52
C HIS A 255 11.97 7.49 -11.13
N LEU A 256 13.07 7.12 -10.45
CA LEU A 256 13.36 7.65 -9.12
C LEU A 256 13.42 9.19 -9.15
N LEU A 257 14.04 9.79 -10.17
CA LEU A 257 14.11 11.25 -10.28
C LEU A 257 12.74 11.90 -10.50
N ILE A 258 11.91 11.32 -11.38
CA ILE A 258 10.57 11.83 -11.67
C ILE A 258 9.69 11.75 -10.41
N GLN A 259 9.67 10.60 -9.75
CA GLN A 259 8.89 10.41 -8.53
C GLN A 259 9.39 11.33 -7.42
N SER A 260 10.71 11.51 -7.30
CA SER A 260 11.31 12.41 -6.31
C SER A 260 10.94 13.88 -6.55
N ALA A 261 10.85 14.31 -7.80
CA ALA A 261 10.35 15.64 -8.13
C ALA A 261 8.88 15.82 -7.72
N MET A 262 8.03 14.81 -7.96
CA MET A 262 6.61 14.83 -7.57
C MET A 262 6.40 14.79 -6.05
N ALA A 263 7.31 14.14 -5.33
CA ALA A 263 7.28 14.00 -3.88
C ALA A 263 8.05 15.13 -3.15
N TRP A 264 8.79 15.97 -3.87
CA TRP A 264 9.78 16.87 -3.27
C TRP A 264 9.25 17.76 -2.15
N SER A 265 8.00 18.24 -2.27
CA SER A 265 7.37 19.11 -1.27
C SER A 265 6.97 18.42 0.03
N SER A 266 6.95 17.08 0.08
CA SER A 266 6.58 16.28 1.25
C SER A 266 7.74 15.37 1.64
N PRO A 267 8.56 15.72 2.65
CA PRO A 267 9.72 14.94 3.06
C PRO A 267 9.40 13.49 3.44
N VAL A 268 8.28 13.26 4.12
CA VAL A 268 7.85 11.92 4.54
C VAL A 268 7.46 11.08 3.32
N PHE A 269 6.69 11.65 2.40
CA PHE A 269 6.30 10.95 1.17
C PHE A 269 7.49 10.72 0.22
N LEU A 270 8.42 11.69 0.15
CA LEU A 270 9.68 11.54 -0.59
C LEU A 270 10.54 10.42 0.00
N ASN A 271 10.57 10.26 1.33
CA ASN A 271 11.24 9.15 1.97
C ASN A 271 10.64 7.82 1.53
N GLY A 272 9.32 7.63 1.68
CA GLY A 272 8.63 6.42 1.23
C GLY A 272 8.96 6.10 -0.22
N THR A 273 8.69 7.04 -1.13
CA THR A 273 9.01 6.92 -2.56
C THR A 273 10.43 6.43 -2.85
N VAL A 274 11.44 7.06 -2.23
CA VAL A 274 12.85 6.72 -2.49
C VAL A 274 13.21 5.38 -1.85
N PHE A 275 12.78 5.13 -0.62
CA PHE A 275 13.17 3.93 0.12
C PHE A 275 12.44 2.70 -0.40
N SER A 276 11.17 2.79 -0.78
CA SER A 276 10.47 1.71 -1.49
C SER A 276 11.22 1.33 -2.78
N MET A 277 11.62 2.34 -3.59
CA MET A 277 12.40 2.10 -4.83
C MET A 277 13.72 1.37 -4.57
N LEU A 278 14.39 1.72 -3.47
CA LEU A 278 15.63 1.05 -3.05
C LEU A 278 15.37 -0.35 -2.50
N ARG A 279 14.18 -0.65 -1.96
CA ARG A 279 13.81 -1.98 -1.44
C ARG A 279 13.32 -2.93 -2.53
N TYR A 280 12.79 -2.41 -3.63
CA TYR A 280 12.30 -3.23 -4.73
C TYR A 280 13.36 -4.13 -5.37
N LYS A 281 12.88 -5.26 -5.90
CA LYS A 281 13.65 -6.16 -6.76
C LYS A 281 13.93 -5.50 -8.11
N ASN A 282 14.98 -5.95 -8.81
CA ASN A 282 15.23 -5.48 -10.16
C ASN A 282 14.23 -6.10 -11.13
N LYS A 283 13.98 -5.43 -12.25
CA LYS A 283 13.07 -5.89 -13.30
C LYS A 283 13.39 -7.30 -13.82
N ASN A 284 14.66 -7.69 -13.81
CA ASN A 284 15.12 -9.01 -14.28
C ASN A 284 14.93 -10.13 -13.25
N ASP A 285 14.54 -9.81 -12.02
CA ASP A 285 14.33 -10.78 -10.93
C ASP A 285 12.90 -11.36 -10.92
N PHE A 286 12.05 -10.95 -11.87
CA PHE A 286 10.64 -11.35 -11.98
C PHE A 286 10.45 -12.48 -13.00
N SER A 287 9.44 -13.32 -12.78
CA SER A 287 9.05 -14.41 -13.68
C SER A 287 8.32 -13.90 -14.94
N GLN A 288 8.03 -14.81 -15.89
CA GLN A 288 7.44 -14.48 -17.20
C GLN A 288 5.98 -13.97 -17.16
N ASN A 289 5.29 -14.00 -16.02
CA ASN A 289 3.87 -13.65 -15.89
C ASN A 289 3.61 -12.26 -15.29
N VAL A 290 4.56 -11.34 -15.43
CA VAL A 290 4.49 -9.99 -14.86
C VAL A 290 4.30 -8.94 -15.94
N LYS A 291 3.27 -8.09 -15.79
CA LYS A 291 3.03 -6.93 -16.66
C LYS A 291 3.66 -5.69 -16.05
N PHE A 292 4.63 -5.08 -16.75
CA PHE A 292 5.33 -3.89 -16.29
C PHE A 292 4.70 -2.59 -16.81
N PHE A 293 4.68 -1.58 -15.94
CA PHE A 293 4.20 -0.22 -16.21
C PHE A 293 5.38 0.76 -16.13
N ASN A 294 6.08 0.90 -17.27
CA ASN A 294 7.29 1.74 -17.39
C ASN A 294 7.01 3.25 -17.31
N ASN A 295 5.79 3.71 -17.07
CA ASN A 295 5.49 5.11 -16.80
C ASN A 295 5.59 5.43 -15.30
N THR A 296 5.41 4.42 -14.45
CA THR A 296 5.42 4.58 -12.99
C THR A 296 6.47 3.73 -12.29
N ALA A 297 7.16 2.82 -12.98
CA ALA A 297 8.04 1.79 -12.40
C ALA A 297 7.34 0.79 -11.47
N HIS A 298 6.13 0.39 -11.85
CA HIS A 298 5.34 -0.63 -11.14
C HIS A 298 5.07 -1.85 -12.02
N TYR A 299 4.59 -2.91 -11.42
CA TYR A 299 4.15 -4.11 -12.11
C TYR A 299 2.84 -4.63 -11.53
N LEU A 300 2.15 -5.42 -12.35
CA LEU A 300 1.01 -6.23 -11.94
C LEU A 300 1.32 -7.70 -12.26
N HIS A 301 1.14 -8.58 -11.28
CA HIS A 301 1.36 -10.01 -11.40
C HIS A 301 0.07 -10.73 -11.03
N LEU A 302 -0.45 -11.52 -11.97
CA LEU A 302 -1.57 -12.43 -11.74
C LEU A 302 -1.02 -13.79 -11.29
N LYS A 303 -1.54 -14.32 -10.18
CA LYS A 303 -1.21 -15.62 -9.62
C LYS A 303 -2.42 -16.52 -9.52
#